data_AF-A0A7C9K8A1-F1
#
_entry.id   AF-A0A7C9K8A1-F1
#
_cell.length_a   1.000
_cell.length_b   1.000
_cell.length_c   1.000
_cell.angle_alpha   90.00
_cell.angle_beta   90.00
_cell.angle_gamma   90.00
#
_symmetry.space_group_name_H-M   'P 1'
#
loop_
_entity.id
_entity.type
_entity.pdbx_description
1 polymer ?
#
loop_
_entity_poly.entity_id
_entity_poly.type
_entity_poly.pdbx_seq_one_letter_code
_entity_poly.pdbx_strand_id
1 'polypeptide(L)'
;MDVQRGFTLTELLVALVVGMVVILGAGQLFLSTFHTFQQVDTLGRHQETLLYATTTVTDTIRKQGATDSSGAPLFRLQCVVIDSGCRCTVQDMQAAQPLATFDYSAGAGCERDEPLGVPAAEGVSVVSLPLGRQGGNVDFHVTHRAAVLQAGG
;
A
#
# COMPACT_ATOMS: atom_id res chain seq x y z
N MET A 1 -24.09 -66.13 -17.88
CA MET A 1 -25.22 -65.73 -17.02
C MET A 1 -24.66 -64.74 -16.01
N ASP A 2 -24.68 -63.46 -16.34
CA ASP A 2 -24.16 -62.41 -15.46
C ASP A 2 -25.14 -62.20 -14.31
N VAL A 3 -24.69 -62.49 -13.10
CA VAL A 3 -25.46 -62.27 -11.87
C VAL A 3 -25.49 -60.78 -11.61
N GLN A 4 -26.61 -60.14 -11.92
CA GLN A 4 -26.89 -58.77 -11.54
C GLN A 4 -27.17 -58.75 -10.03
N ARG A 5 -26.16 -58.41 -9.23
CA ARG A 5 -26.33 -58.17 -7.78
C ARG A 5 -27.11 -56.86 -7.62
N GLY A 6 -28.35 -56.96 -7.15
CA GLY A 6 -29.23 -55.81 -6.91
C GLY A 6 -28.63 -54.85 -5.88
N PHE A 7 -28.73 -53.57 -6.17
CA PHE A 7 -28.19 -52.49 -5.33
C PHE A 7 -28.90 -52.44 -3.99
N THR A 8 -28.14 -52.43 -2.89
CA THR A 8 -28.72 -52.36 -1.54
C THR A 8 -29.02 -50.90 -1.16
N LEU A 9 -30.05 -50.68 -0.34
CA LEU A 9 -30.40 -49.34 0.15
C LEU A 9 -29.23 -48.67 0.90
N THR A 10 -28.41 -49.49 1.56
CA THR A 10 -27.17 -49.07 2.22
C THR A 10 -26.09 -48.61 1.25
N GLU A 11 -25.89 -49.27 0.10
CA GLU A 11 -24.93 -48.80 -0.92
C GLU A 11 -25.35 -47.45 -1.50
N LEU A 12 -26.66 -47.20 -1.66
CA LEU A 12 -27.17 -45.93 -2.16
C LEU A 12 -26.97 -44.78 -1.17
N LEU A 13 -27.18 -45.06 0.12
CA LEU A 13 -26.89 -44.11 1.18
C LEU A 13 -25.40 -43.77 1.25
N VAL A 14 -24.52 -44.77 1.17
CA VAL A 14 -23.07 -44.56 1.18
C VAL A 14 -22.63 -43.75 -0.03
N ALA A 15 -23.13 -44.08 -1.23
CA ALA A 15 -22.80 -43.34 -2.45
C ALA A 15 -23.19 -41.85 -2.36
N LEU A 16 -24.37 -41.56 -1.81
CA LEU A 16 -24.85 -40.19 -1.65
C LEU A 16 -24.04 -39.41 -0.60
N VAL A 17 -23.71 -40.05 0.52
CA VAL A 17 -22.87 -39.45 1.57
C VAL A 17 -21.47 -39.15 1.04
N VAL A 18 -20.84 -40.09 0.33
CA VAL A 18 -19.52 -39.88 -0.27
C VAL A 18 -19.56 -38.75 -1.30
N GLY A 19 -20.59 -38.70 -2.16
CA GLY A 19 -20.79 -37.61 -3.11
C GLY A 19 -20.92 -36.24 -2.42
N MET A 20 -21.69 -36.17 -1.32
CA MET A 20 -21.87 -34.94 -0.55
C MET A 20 -20.56 -34.45 0.09
N VAL A 21 -19.76 -35.37 0.66
CA VAL A 21 -18.46 -35.03 1.26
C VAL A 21 -17.49 -34.47 0.21
N VAL A 22 -17.45 -35.07 -0.99
CA VAL A 22 -16.60 -34.59 -2.08
C VAL A 22 -17.02 -33.20 -2.56
N ILE A 23 -18.32 -32.95 -2.74
CA ILE A 23 -18.84 -31.64 -3.17
C ILE A 23 -18.55 -30.57 -2.11
N LEU A 24 -18.74 -30.87 -0.82
CA LEU A 24 -18.43 -29.94 0.26
C LEU A 24 -16.92 -29.65 0.35
N GLY A 25 -16.07 -30.66 0.22
CA GLY A 25 -14.62 -30.50 0.22
C GLY A 25 -14.13 -29.63 -0.95
N ALA A 26 -14.61 -29.90 -2.17
CA ALA A 26 -14.28 -29.10 -3.34
C ALA A 26 -14.84 -27.67 -3.25
N GLY A 27 -16.05 -27.51 -2.70
CA GLY A 27 -16.68 -26.20 -2.49
C GLY A 27 -15.86 -25.30 -1.56
N GLN A 28 -15.32 -25.84 -0.47
CA GLN A 28 -14.46 -25.09 0.44
C GLN A 28 -13.19 -24.57 -0.23
N LEU A 29 -12.53 -25.41 -1.05
CA LEU A 29 -11.34 -25.00 -1.81
C LEU A 29 -11.66 -23.89 -2.83
N PHE A 30 -12.81 -23.98 -3.49
CA PHE A 30 -13.27 -22.97 -4.44
C PHE A 30 -13.60 -21.63 -3.75
N LEU A 31 -14.28 -21.66 -2.60
CA LEU A 31 -14.57 -20.45 -1.81
C LEU A 31 -13.28 -19.80 -1.26
N SER A 32 -12.36 -20.61 -0.73
CA SER A 32 -11.06 -20.11 -0.24
C SER A 32 -10.26 -19.38 -1.32
N THR A 33 -10.39 -19.81 -2.58
CA THR A 33 -9.72 -19.20 -3.72
C THR A 33 -10.27 -17.78 -4.01
N PHE A 34 -11.59 -17.57 -3.93
CA PHE A 34 -12.17 -16.24 -4.07
C PHE A 34 -11.74 -15.26 -2.97
N HIS A 35 -11.66 -15.73 -1.73
CA HIS A 35 -11.14 -14.92 -0.63
C HIS A 35 -9.68 -14.53 -0.85
N THR A 36 -8.86 -15.43 -1.38
CA THR A 36 -7.46 -15.17 -1.70
C THR A 36 -7.31 -14.12 -2.82
N PHE A 37 -8.15 -14.17 -3.85
CA PHE A 37 -8.10 -13.19 -4.95
C PHE A 37 -8.48 -11.77 -4.51
N GLN A 38 -9.51 -11.62 -3.68
CA GLN A 38 -9.89 -10.30 -3.14
C GLN A 38 -8.79 -9.71 -2.25
N GLN A 39 -8.10 -10.55 -1.49
CA GLN A 39 -7.00 -10.13 -0.63
C GLN A 39 -5.74 -9.72 -1.43
N VAL A 40 -5.50 -10.36 -2.58
CA VAL A 40 -4.39 -9.98 -3.49
C VAL A 40 -4.70 -8.69 -4.26
N ASP A 41 -5.94 -8.49 -4.72
CA ASP A 41 -6.32 -7.28 -5.48
C ASP A 41 -6.26 -6.01 -4.62
N THR A 42 -6.74 -6.11 -3.37
CA THR A 42 -6.61 -5.01 -2.38
C THR A 42 -5.14 -4.70 -2.09
N LEU A 43 -4.30 -5.71 -1.90
CA LEU A 43 -2.86 -5.52 -1.70
C LEU A 43 -2.17 -4.88 -2.91
N GLY A 44 -2.55 -5.26 -4.14
CA GLY A 44 -2.02 -4.69 -5.38
C GLY A 44 -2.33 -3.20 -5.53
N ARG A 45 -3.57 -2.79 -5.24
CA ARG A 45 -3.99 -1.37 -5.31
C ARG A 45 -3.18 -0.48 -4.35
N HIS A 46 -2.87 -0.99 -3.16
CA HIS A 46 -2.05 -0.28 -2.17
C HIS A 46 -0.60 -0.11 -2.64
N GLN A 47 -0.02 -1.13 -3.29
CA GLN A 47 1.34 -1.06 -3.82
C GLN A 47 1.48 -0.06 -4.97
N GLU A 48 0.49 0.01 -5.86
CA GLU A 48 0.47 0.97 -6.97
C GLU A 48 0.41 2.43 -6.46
N THR A 49 -0.46 2.69 -5.48
CA THR A 49 -0.62 4.02 -4.87
C THR A 49 0.69 4.47 -4.19
N LEU A 50 1.37 3.55 -3.49
CA LEU A 50 2.63 3.83 -2.81
C LEU A 50 3.77 4.14 -3.78
N LEU A 51 3.89 3.35 -4.86
CA LEU A 51 4.88 3.58 -5.90
C LEU A 51 4.64 4.93 -6.60
N TYR A 52 3.37 5.23 -6.92
CA TYR A 52 2.99 6.49 -7.53
C TYR A 52 3.35 7.70 -6.67
N ALA A 53 3.02 7.67 -5.37
CA ALA A 53 3.34 8.78 -4.47
C ALA A 53 4.85 8.98 -4.31
N THR A 54 5.61 7.90 -4.09
CA THR A 54 7.06 7.97 -3.89
C THR A 54 7.76 8.53 -5.13
N THR A 55 7.38 8.06 -6.32
CA THR A 55 7.98 8.52 -7.59
C THR A 55 7.60 9.96 -7.89
N THR A 56 6.35 10.35 -7.66
CA THR A 56 5.88 11.72 -7.88
C THR A 56 6.57 12.72 -6.96
N VAL A 57 6.66 12.42 -5.66
CA VAL A 57 7.35 13.28 -4.67
C VAL A 57 8.84 13.41 -5.03
N THR A 58 9.51 12.28 -5.27
CA THR A 58 10.95 12.27 -5.58
C THR A 58 11.27 13.01 -6.87
N ASP A 59 10.52 12.79 -7.94
CA ASP A 59 10.76 13.46 -9.23
C ASP A 59 10.47 14.96 -9.16
N THR A 60 9.44 15.36 -8.41
CA THR A 60 9.12 16.78 -8.18
C THR A 60 10.25 17.46 -7.41
N ILE A 61 10.71 16.86 -6.31
CA ILE A 61 11.81 17.41 -5.51
C ILE A 61 13.11 17.47 -6.32
N ARG A 62 13.37 16.47 -7.16
CA ARG A 62 14.55 16.47 -8.04
C ARG A 62 14.54 17.63 -9.04
N LYS A 63 13.35 18.01 -9.53
CA LYS A 63 13.16 19.04 -10.57
C LYS A 63 13.06 20.45 -10.00
N GLN A 64 12.34 20.62 -8.90
CA GLN A 64 11.95 21.94 -8.36
C GLN A 64 12.60 22.23 -7.00
N GLY A 65 13.10 21.22 -6.30
CA GLY A 65 13.48 21.31 -4.89
C GLY A 65 12.32 20.93 -3.97
N ALA A 66 12.58 20.91 -2.66
CA ALA A 66 11.55 20.56 -1.67
C ALA A 66 10.56 21.69 -1.38
N THR A 67 10.91 22.92 -1.76
CA THR A 67 10.11 24.12 -1.53
C THR A 67 9.77 24.82 -2.83
N ASP A 68 8.69 25.57 -2.84
CA ASP A 68 8.35 26.48 -3.94
C ASP A 68 9.21 27.76 -3.92
N SER A 69 8.90 28.70 -4.82
CA SER A 69 9.57 30.00 -4.92
C SER A 69 9.34 30.92 -3.71
N SER A 70 8.34 30.64 -2.87
CA SER A 70 8.08 31.36 -1.61
C SER A 70 8.78 30.75 -0.40
N GLY A 71 9.42 29.58 -0.57
CA GLY A 71 10.02 28.80 0.51
C GLY A 71 9.03 27.91 1.25
N ALA A 72 7.80 27.77 0.76
CA ALA A 72 6.82 26.86 1.32
C ALA A 72 7.07 25.42 0.83
N PRO A 73 6.85 24.39 1.68
CA PRO A 73 7.05 22.99 1.28
C PRO A 73 6.04 22.57 0.21
N LEU A 74 6.51 21.85 -0.80
CA LEU A 74 5.66 21.35 -1.89
C LEU A 74 4.70 20.24 -1.44
N PHE A 75 5.17 19.40 -0.53
CA PHE A 75 4.43 18.26 -0.02
C PHE A 75 4.43 18.29 1.51
N ARG A 76 3.32 17.85 2.11
CA ARG A 76 3.21 17.65 3.56
C ARG A 76 2.61 16.30 3.87
N LEU A 77 3.01 15.75 5.01
CA LEU A 77 2.39 14.58 5.59
C LEU A 77 1.36 15.02 6.63
N GLN A 78 0.10 14.73 6.36
CA GLN A 78 -1.01 15.08 7.26
C GLN A 78 -1.58 13.86 7.94
N CYS A 79 -1.71 13.97 9.26
CA CYS A 79 -2.40 12.98 10.08
C CYS A 79 -3.88 13.34 10.22
N VAL A 80 -4.77 12.49 9.70
CA VAL A 80 -6.20 12.52 10.03
C VAL A 80 -6.47 11.41 11.04
N VAL A 81 -6.89 11.79 12.26
CA VAL A 81 -7.19 10.82 13.32
C VAL A 81 -8.54 10.18 13.05
N ILE A 82 -8.57 8.86 12.97
CA ILE A 82 -9.78 8.06 12.79
C ILE A 82 -9.79 7.00 13.89
N ASP A 83 -10.84 7.03 14.71
CA ASP A 83 -10.97 6.24 15.94
C ASP A 83 -9.80 6.45 16.91
N SER A 84 -8.77 5.59 16.83
CA SER A 84 -7.54 5.62 17.64
C SER A 84 -6.27 5.49 16.80
N GLY A 85 -6.41 5.49 15.47
CA GLY A 85 -5.32 5.42 14.50
C GLY A 85 -5.11 6.75 13.77
N CYS A 86 -3.90 6.95 13.27
CA CYS A 86 -3.57 8.06 12.39
C CYS A 86 -3.57 7.57 10.94
N ARG A 87 -4.42 8.18 10.11
CA ARG A 87 -4.38 8.02 8.66
C ARG A 87 -3.45 9.08 8.08
N CYS A 88 -2.27 8.64 7.62
CA CYS A 88 -1.24 9.52 7.10
C CYS A 88 -1.46 9.76 5.60
N THR A 89 -1.72 11.00 5.21
CA THR A 89 -1.95 11.39 3.82
C THR A 89 -0.82 12.29 3.36
N VAL A 90 -0.18 11.94 2.24
CA VAL A 90 0.72 12.84 1.52
C VAL A 90 -0.15 13.80 0.74
N GLN A 91 -0.02 15.09 1.03
CA GLN A 91 -0.76 16.15 0.35
C GLN A 91 0.17 16.98 -0.52
N ASP A 92 -0.25 17.21 -1.76
CA ASP A 92 0.35 18.19 -2.66
C ASP A 92 -0.24 19.57 -2.34
N MET A 93 0.63 20.49 -1.92
CA MET A 93 0.24 21.85 -1.54
C MET A 93 0.03 22.77 -2.75
N GLN A 94 0.62 22.46 -3.91
CA GLN A 94 0.42 23.24 -5.13
C GLN A 94 -0.94 22.91 -5.77
N ALA A 95 -1.27 21.61 -5.84
CA ALA A 95 -2.50 21.14 -6.45
C ALA A 95 -3.69 21.07 -5.46
N ALA A 96 -3.43 21.30 -4.16
CA ALA A 96 -4.37 21.15 -3.06
C ALA A 96 -5.07 19.78 -3.02
N GLN A 97 -4.34 18.72 -3.39
CA GLN A 97 -4.90 17.37 -3.60
C GLN A 97 -4.17 16.31 -2.76
N PRO A 98 -4.90 15.31 -2.23
CA PRO A 98 -4.28 14.15 -1.59
C PRO A 98 -3.65 13.25 -2.65
N LEU A 99 -2.38 12.90 -2.47
CA LEU A 99 -1.60 12.09 -3.41
C LEU A 99 -1.65 10.59 -3.06
N ALA A 100 -1.47 10.27 -1.78
CA ALA A 100 -1.61 8.93 -1.26
C ALA A 100 -1.97 8.93 0.22
N THR A 101 -2.71 7.91 0.63
CA THR A 101 -3.18 7.73 1.99
C THR A 101 -2.70 6.38 2.51
N PHE A 102 -2.10 6.39 3.68
CA PHE A 102 -1.59 5.21 4.36
C PHE A 102 -2.40 4.96 5.63
N ASP A 103 -2.86 3.73 5.81
CA ASP A 103 -3.64 3.29 6.96
C ASP A 103 -2.79 2.33 7.81
N TYR A 104 -2.35 2.79 8.99
CA TYR A 104 -1.51 2.00 9.89
C TYR A 104 -2.26 1.67 11.19
N SER A 105 -2.26 0.38 11.54
CA SER A 105 -2.80 -0.10 12.81
C SER A 105 -1.80 0.15 13.95
N ALA A 106 -1.84 1.35 14.54
CA ALA A 106 -1.15 1.77 15.76
C ALA A 106 0.40 1.76 15.76
N GLY A 107 1.01 2.90 16.11
CA GLY A 107 2.46 3.03 16.40
C GLY A 107 3.26 3.81 15.36
N ALA A 108 2.74 3.99 14.15
CA ALA A 108 3.29 4.88 13.13
C ALA A 108 2.67 6.27 13.28
N GLY A 109 3.31 7.13 14.06
CA GLY A 109 2.92 8.55 14.11
C GLY A 109 3.59 9.28 12.97
N CYS A 110 2.82 9.71 11.96
CA CYS A 110 3.21 10.91 11.24
C CYS A 110 2.83 12.11 12.11
N GLU A 111 3.78 13.00 12.38
CA GLU A 111 3.47 14.22 13.11
C GLU A 111 2.54 15.09 12.26
N ARG A 112 1.74 15.92 12.93
CA ARG A 112 0.67 16.67 12.26
C ARG A 112 1.29 17.79 11.44
N ASP A 113 1.17 17.68 10.11
CA ASP A 113 1.62 18.71 9.14
C ASP A 113 3.14 18.79 8.98
N GLU A 114 3.81 17.64 8.87
CA GLU A 114 5.25 17.58 8.67
C GLU A 114 5.63 17.84 7.20
N PRO A 115 6.51 18.82 6.91
CA PRO A 115 6.97 19.08 5.55
C PRO A 115 7.82 17.94 5.01
N LEU A 116 7.53 17.50 3.79
CA LEU A 116 8.33 16.50 3.10
C LEU A 116 9.46 17.17 2.32
N GLY A 117 10.70 16.73 2.56
CA GLY A 117 11.88 17.28 1.90
C GLY A 117 12.64 18.29 2.76
N VAL A 118 12.96 17.95 4.01
CA VAL A 118 13.82 18.81 4.85
C VAL A 118 15.23 18.87 4.25
N PRO A 119 15.83 20.07 4.10
CA PRO A 119 17.17 20.21 3.57
C PRO A 119 18.18 19.58 4.54
N ALA A 120 18.93 18.59 4.07
CA ALA A 120 19.97 17.91 4.88
C ALA A 120 21.38 18.41 4.57
N ALA A 121 21.64 18.82 3.33
CA ALA A 121 22.89 19.40 2.87
C ALA A 121 22.63 20.28 1.63
N GLU A 122 23.65 20.99 1.14
CA GLU A 122 23.53 21.79 -0.09
C GLU A 122 22.99 20.92 -1.25
N GLY A 123 21.80 21.27 -1.71
CA GLY A 123 21.15 20.57 -2.81
C GLY A 123 20.59 19.18 -2.48
N VAL A 124 20.64 18.72 -1.23
CA VAL A 124 20.08 17.41 -0.82
C VAL A 124 18.94 17.61 0.15
N SER A 125 17.77 17.07 -0.18
CA SER A 125 16.57 17.05 0.65
C SER A 125 16.27 15.63 1.13
N VAL A 126 15.85 15.48 2.37
CA VAL A 126 15.43 14.20 2.95
C VAL A 126 13.92 14.15 3.02
N VAL A 127 13.35 13.12 2.42
CA VAL A 127 11.92 12.83 2.41
C VAL A 127 11.69 11.64 3.31
N SER A 128 11.06 11.84 4.47
CA SER A 128 10.72 10.75 5.38
C SER A 128 9.27 10.35 5.17
N LEU A 129 9.03 9.10 4.76
CA LEU A 129 7.68 8.55 4.59
C LEU A 129 7.52 7.31 5.46
N PRO A 130 6.36 7.09 6.11
CA PRO A 130 6.14 5.97 7.01
C PRO A 130 5.94 4.63 6.28
N LEU A 131 6.73 4.29 5.25
CA LEU A 131 6.50 3.13 4.37
C LEU A 131 7.05 1.80 4.92
N GLY A 132 7.69 1.82 6.09
CA GLY A 132 8.33 0.68 6.72
C GLY A 132 7.35 -0.30 7.35
N ARG A 133 7.87 -1.43 7.86
CA ARG A 133 7.06 -2.38 8.66
C ARG A 133 6.51 -1.66 9.89
N GLN A 134 5.22 -1.87 10.19
CA GLN A 134 4.52 -1.18 11.29
C GLN A 134 4.53 0.36 11.14
N GLY A 135 4.62 0.85 9.89
CA GLY A 135 4.71 2.27 9.53
C GLY A 135 5.96 2.99 10.04
N GLY A 136 7.08 2.27 10.16
CA GLY A 136 8.38 2.88 10.38
C GLY A 136 8.78 3.83 9.25
N ASN A 137 9.53 4.88 9.57
CA ASN A 137 9.98 5.85 8.60
C ASN A 137 11.03 5.26 7.65
N VAL A 138 10.88 5.57 6.37
CA VAL A 138 11.84 5.31 5.30
C VAL A 138 12.26 6.66 4.75
N ASP A 139 13.56 6.94 4.87
CA ASP A 139 14.14 8.21 4.45
C ASP A 139 14.73 8.10 3.05
N PHE A 140 14.28 8.98 2.16
CA PHE A 140 14.79 9.11 0.81
C PHE A 140 15.65 10.37 0.71
N HIS A 141 16.90 10.21 0.30
CA HIS A 141 17.78 11.34 -0.01
C HIS A 141 17.60 11.72 -1.49
N VAL A 142 17.10 12.93 -1.73
CA VAL A 142 16.81 13.44 -3.06
C VAL A 142 17.69 14.65 -3.33
N THR A 143 18.54 14.54 -4.35
CA THR A 143 19.40 15.65 -4.77
C THR A 143 18.68 16.50 -5.83
N HIS A 144 18.61 17.79 -5.60
CA HIS A 144 18.08 18.76 -6.56
C HIS A 144 19.02 18.91 -7.76
N ARG A 145 18.50 18.73 -8.97
CA ARG A 145 19.30 18.69 -10.20
C ARG A 145 20.15 19.95 -10.40
N ALA A 146 19.63 21.12 -10.08
CA ALA A 146 20.36 22.38 -10.27
C ALA A 146 21.60 22.49 -9.37
N ALA A 147 21.55 21.92 -8.17
CA ALA A 147 22.68 21.94 -7.23
C ALA A 147 23.84 21.06 -7.72
N VAL A 148 23.53 19.91 -8.35
CA VAL A 148 24.55 19.01 -8.94
C VAL A 148 25.30 19.70 -10.08
N LEU A 149 24.62 20.51 -10.88
CA LEU A 149 25.23 21.21 -12.02
C LEU A 149 26.17 22.34 -11.58
N GLN A 150 25.99 22.90 -10.40
CA GLN A 150 26.85 23.96 -9.86
C GLN A 150 28.08 23.42 -9.12
N ALA A 151 28.00 22.22 -8.54
CA ALA A 151 29.12 21.59 -7.83
C ALA A 151 30.19 20.96 -8.74
N GLY A 152 29.92 20.84 -10.05
CA GLY A 152 30.83 20.24 -11.04
C GLY A 152 31.47 21.23 -12.02
N GLY A 153 31.37 22.54 -11.76
CA GLY A 153 31.92 23.62 -12.59
C GLY A 153 33.15 24.27 -11.99
#